data_AF-A0A4R5GAP8-F1
#
_entry.id   AF-A0A4R5GAP8-F1
#
_cell.length_a   1.000
_cell.length_b   1.000
_cell.length_c   1.000
_cell.angle_alpha   90.00
_cell.angle_beta   90.00
_cell.angle_gamma   90.00
#
_symmetry.space_group_name_H-M   'P 1'
#
loop_
_entity.id
_entity.type
_entity.pdbx_description
1 polymer ?
#
loop_
_entity_poly.entity_id
_entity_poly.type
_entity_poly.pdbx_seq_one_letter_code
_entity_poly.pdbx_strand_id
1 'polypeptide(L)'
;MRHFKILGLSLTLTLGLVACGNSGTSAPSSSDPGIIITTANYSYNGSTLILTEGEQVRGTYLPGATWTSGNPEVASVSAAADGSFTVIGNAAGSAELRATAGSHAAVLKVTVNAAATSTVTGVKLNASSLNLISGSSQTVTASVQGSGSINPAVSWSSSNAEVATVDGTGRVTGVAQGSATITARSVQDPSKKASLTANVTSAAPDPLTGSDPFNITVIFPANSNLTETQKAAFTSAANRWSQVIAAGLPDVPNVRLSTGETVTVDDVTIVASGIAIDGPGNVLGQAGPRQVRNGTTLPLWGEMQFDSADLANMEANGTLQGVVLHEMGHVLGIGTLWDRSLSANASPCENATQVQYLGASGLREYRNLGGLAAGVPVENQYGEGTKCAHWKESVFQSELMTGFASRGPMPLSRLTLGALADLGYSVNYAAADPYTIPNVGAQSLGQEIKERLITPNGIINP
;
A
#
# COMPACT_ATOMS: atom_id res chain seq x y z
N MET A 1 -36.27 -7.09 23.93
CA MET A 1 -35.07 -7.23 24.79
C MET A 1 -33.89 -6.76 23.95
N ARG A 2 -33.03 -5.78 24.25
CA ARG A 2 -32.56 -5.07 25.46
C ARG A 2 -32.27 -3.63 24.97
N HIS A 3 -32.76 -2.51 25.53
CA HIS A 3 -32.44 -1.89 26.82
C HIS A 3 -30.95 -1.82 27.16
N PHE A 4 -30.35 -0.64 26.96
CA PHE A 4 -29.26 -0.13 27.79
C PHE A 4 -29.57 1.32 28.20
N LYS A 5 -29.75 1.50 29.52
CA LYS A 5 -29.59 2.75 30.28
C LYS A 5 -28.11 3.21 30.12
N ILE A 6 -27.67 4.42 30.46
CA ILE A 6 -27.52 5.09 31.76
C ILE A 6 -27.03 6.53 31.36
N LEU A 7 -27.44 7.69 31.88
CA LEU A 7 -27.21 8.24 33.22
C LEU A 7 -28.13 9.44 33.44
N GLY A 8 -28.84 9.44 34.57
CA GLY A 8 -29.50 10.62 35.09
C GLY A 8 -28.50 11.54 35.78
N LEU A 9 -28.74 12.84 35.67
CA LEU A 9 -28.31 13.81 36.66
C LEU A 9 -29.52 14.67 37.00
N SER A 10 -30.14 14.38 38.14
CA SER A 10 -31.12 15.27 38.75
C SER A 10 -30.36 16.43 39.39
N LEU A 11 -30.71 17.66 39.02
CA LEU A 11 -30.41 18.83 39.84
C LEU A 11 -31.74 19.49 40.20
N THR A 12 -32.29 19.05 41.33
CA THR A 12 -33.31 19.79 42.08
C THR A 12 -32.66 21.04 42.67
N LEU A 13 -33.19 22.22 42.35
CA LEU A 13 -32.94 23.43 43.13
C LEU A 13 -34.26 24.02 43.58
N THR A 14 -34.47 24.01 44.89
CA THR A 14 -35.67 24.50 45.57
C THR A 14 -35.37 25.82 46.29
N LEU A 15 -36.36 26.72 46.21
CA LEU A 15 -36.73 27.84 47.11
C LEU A 15 -35.98 29.19 47.08
N GLY A 16 -36.79 30.26 47.04
CA GLY A 16 -36.45 31.64 47.39
C GLY A 16 -37.55 32.67 47.10
N LEU A 17 -38.68 32.62 47.82
CA LEU A 17 -39.66 33.71 47.99
C LEU A 17 -39.07 34.65 49.09
N VAL A 18 -38.99 36.00 49.04
CA VAL A 18 -39.99 37.08 49.11
C VAL A 18 -39.24 38.43 49.14
N ALA A 19 -39.75 39.48 48.50
CA ALA A 19 -39.80 40.85 49.06
C ALA A 19 -40.88 41.69 48.34
N CYS A 20 -41.89 42.12 49.09
CA CYS A 20 -42.97 43.00 48.63
C CYS A 20 -42.47 44.41 48.30
N GLY A 21 -42.95 44.97 47.20
CA GLY A 21 -42.84 46.38 46.85
C GLY A 21 -43.88 46.73 45.79
N ASN A 22 -45.03 47.23 46.22
CA ASN A 22 -46.13 47.63 45.36
C ASN A 22 -45.77 48.92 44.60
N SER A 23 -45.61 48.85 43.27
CA SER A 23 -45.95 49.91 42.32
C SER A 23 -45.96 49.30 40.91
N GLY A 24 -47.10 49.45 40.23
CA GLY A 24 -47.50 48.60 39.11
C GLY A 24 -46.53 48.55 37.94
N THR A 25 -46.32 47.34 37.45
CA THR A 25 -46.37 47.02 36.03
C THR A 25 -47.11 45.69 35.89
N SER A 26 -48.26 45.77 35.23
CA SER A 26 -49.21 44.70 34.93
C SER A 26 -48.55 43.42 34.40
N ALA A 27 -49.09 42.26 34.80
CA ALA A 27 -48.96 41.03 34.03
C ALA A 27 -49.32 41.30 32.55
N PRO A 28 -48.62 40.70 31.57
CA PRO A 28 -48.98 40.89 30.17
C PRO A 28 -50.45 40.52 29.98
N SER A 29 -51.26 41.47 29.55
CA SER A 29 -52.67 41.23 29.22
C SER A 29 -52.74 40.19 28.10
N SER A 30 -53.78 39.37 28.09
CA SER A 30 -54.08 38.34 27.07
C SER A 30 -54.40 38.92 25.68
N SER A 31 -53.89 40.11 25.38
CA SER A 31 -54.15 40.87 24.18
C SER A 31 -52.86 41.21 23.42
N ASP A 32 -51.68 41.19 24.04
CA ASP A 32 -50.40 41.33 23.33
C ASP A 32 -49.96 39.96 22.76
N PRO A 33 -49.74 39.78 21.43
CA PRO A 33 -49.53 38.47 20.81
C PRO A 33 -48.33 37.66 21.32
N GLY A 34 -47.51 38.22 22.22
CA GLY A 34 -46.57 37.49 23.07
C GLY A 34 -45.72 36.49 22.29
N ILE A 35 -44.76 36.97 21.50
CA ILE A 35 -43.86 36.09 20.76
C ILE A 35 -42.88 35.45 21.75
N ILE A 36 -42.95 34.13 21.91
CA ILE A 36 -42.03 33.36 22.74
C ILE A 36 -41.25 32.40 21.84
N ILE A 37 -39.96 32.67 21.66
CA ILE A 37 -39.06 31.81 20.89
C ILE A 37 -38.44 30.76 21.84
N THR A 38 -38.80 29.50 21.66
CA THR A 38 -38.33 28.37 22.47
C THR A 38 -37.23 27.59 21.76
N THR A 39 -36.03 28.16 21.62
CA THR A 39 -34.88 27.40 21.07
C THR A 39 -33.56 27.76 21.73
N ALA A 40 -32.72 26.75 22.01
CA ALA A 40 -31.48 26.85 22.77
C ALA A 40 -30.22 27.23 21.96
N ASN A 41 -30.30 27.37 20.62
CA ASN A 41 -29.11 27.41 19.75
C ASN A 41 -28.92 28.69 18.92
N TYR A 42 -29.74 29.74 19.12
CA TYR A 42 -29.66 30.99 18.35
C TYR A 42 -29.55 32.20 19.28
N SER A 43 -28.78 33.21 18.86
CA SER A 43 -28.68 34.50 19.56
C SER A 43 -29.97 35.30 19.31
N TYR A 44 -30.92 35.21 20.25
CA TYR A 44 -32.08 36.09 20.30
C TYR A 44 -31.90 37.10 21.42
N ASN A 45 -31.67 38.36 21.08
CA ASN A 45 -31.47 39.44 22.06
C ASN A 45 -32.79 40.07 22.56
N GLY A 46 -33.94 39.42 22.31
CA GLY A 46 -35.26 39.97 22.60
C GLY A 46 -35.85 40.86 21.49
N SER A 47 -35.16 41.05 20.35
CA SER A 47 -35.66 41.90 19.26
C SER A 47 -35.28 41.48 17.83
N THR A 48 -34.17 40.75 17.63
CA THR A 48 -33.67 40.34 16.31
C THR A 48 -33.28 38.85 16.29
N LEU A 49 -33.72 38.12 15.26
CA LEU A 49 -33.33 36.75 14.92
C LEU A 49 -32.27 36.78 13.81
N ILE A 50 -31.14 36.10 14.00
CA ILE A 50 -30.07 35.99 12.99
C ILE A 50 -30.09 34.57 12.42
N LEU A 51 -30.23 34.45 11.10
CA LEU A 51 -30.20 33.20 10.33
C LEU A 51 -29.07 33.22 9.31
N THR A 52 -28.66 32.06 8.83
CA THR A 52 -27.95 31.91 7.55
C THR A 52 -28.97 31.55 6.46
N GLU A 53 -28.72 31.97 5.21
CA GLU A 53 -29.55 31.59 4.06
C GLU A 53 -29.78 30.07 3.99
N GLY A 54 -31.05 29.67 3.88
CA GLY A 54 -31.51 28.27 3.92
C GLY A 54 -31.88 27.75 5.30
N GLU A 55 -31.53 28.44 6.40
CA GLU A 55 -31.87 28.00 7.75
C GLU A 55 -33.35 28.22 8.10
N GLN A 56 -33.87 27.35 8.96
CA GLN A 56 -35.24 27.42 9.46
C GLN A 56 -35.26 27.40 10.98
N VAL A 57 -36.06 28.26 11.58
CA VAL A 57 -36.27 28.34 13.03
C VAL A 57 -37.74 28.18 13.35
N ARG A 58 -38.04 27.31 14.31
CA ARG A 58 -39.40 27.07 14.80
C ARG A 58 -39.62 27.78 16.12
N GLY A 59 -40.83 28.26 16.35
CA GLY A 59 -41.24 28.89 17.61
C GLY A 59 -42.73 28.74 17.85
N THR A 60 -43.20 29.29 18.97
CA THR A 60 -44.63 29.32 19.32
C THR A 60 -45.13 30.76 19.50
N TYR A 61 -46.40 30.98 19.25
CA TYR A 61 -47.08 32.27 19.37
C TYR A 61 -48.49 32.07 19.94
N LEU A 62 -49.12 33.15 20.44
CA LEU A 62 -50.51 33.06 20.90
C LEU A 62 -51.46 32.69 19.74
N PRO A 63 -52.23 31.60 19.85
CA PRO A 63 -53.17 31.19 18.80
C PRO A 63 -54.14 32.31 18.43
N GLY A 64 -54.35 32.53 17.13
CA GLY A 64 -55.26 33.56 16.60
C GLY A 64 -54.57 34.80 16.00
N ALA A 65 -53.25 34.92 16.06
CA ALA A 65 -52.51 35.94 15.32
C ALA A 65 -52.29 35.55 13.84
N THR A 66 -52.35 36.55 12.95
CA THR A 66 -51.94 36.42 11.54
C THR A 66 -50.53 36.96 11.34
N TRP A 67 -49.76 36.30 10.47
CA TRP A 67 -48.37 36.66 10.20
C TRP A 67 -48.19 37.25 8.81
N THR A 68 -47.35 38.28 8.72
CA THR A 68 -46.92 38.91 7.45
C THR A 68 -45.42 39.11 7.46
N SER A 69 -44.78 39.06 6.30
CA SER A 69 -43.37 39.45 6.13
C SER A 69 -43.30 40.74 5.33
N GLY A 70 -42.56 41.72 5.85
CA GLY A 70 -42.25 42.95 5.12
C GLY A 70 -41.28 42.74 3.96
N ASN A 71 -40.55 41.62 3.94
CA ASN A 71 -39.70 41.21 2.83
C ASN A 71 -39.62 39.67 2.74
N PRO A 72 -40.60 39.01 2.08
CA PRO A 72 -40.66 37.55 2.01
C PRO A 72 -39.52 36.92 1.20
N GLU A 73 -38.86 37.67 0.32
CA GLU A 73 -37.68 37.21 -0.44
C GLU A 73 -36.45 37.06 0.47
N VAL A 74 -36.36 37.85 1.54
CA VAL A 74 -35.28 37.74 2.55
C VAL A 74 -35.65 36.77 3.65
N ALA A 75 -36.85 36.89 4.25
CA ALA A 75 -37.32 35.93 5.25
C ALA A 75 -38.84 35.73 5.17
N SER A 76 -39.27 34.47 5.15
CA SER A 76 -40.68 34.10 5.16
C SER A 76 -41.08 33.44 6.47
N VAL A 77 -42.37 33.53 6.81
CA VAL A 77 -42.94 32.88 7.99
C VAL A 77 -44.16 32.06 7.60
N SER A 78 -44.22 30.83 8.09
CA SER A 78 -45.39 29.96 8.03
C SER A 78 -45.89 29.72 9.44
N ALA A 79 -47.16 30.00 9.71
CA ALA A 79 -47.78 29.80 11.02
C ALA A 79 -48.94 28.79 10.92
N ALA A 80 -49.10 27.97 11.95
CA ALA A 80 -50.16 26.98 12.07
C ALA A 80 -51.15 27.37 13.18
N ALA A 81 -52.39 26.92 13.03
CA ALA A 81 -53.50 27.26 13.95
C ALA A 81 -53.29 26.74 15.39
N ASP A 82 -52.36 25.83 15.59
CA ASP A 82 -51.95 25.29 16.90
C ASP A 82 -51.02 26.23 17.68
N GLY A 83 -50.71 27.40 17.13
CA GLY A 83 -49.80 28.37 17.76
C GLY A 83 -48.33 28.11 17.47
N SER A 84 -47.97 27.27 16.50
CA SER A 84 -46.59 27.09 16.05
C SER A 84 -46.27 27.93 14.80
N PHE A 85 -45.03 28.39 14.66
CA PHE A 85 -44.56 29.04 13.44
C PHE A 85 -43.16 28.56 13.04
N THR A 86 -42.83 28.69 11.75
CA THR A 86 -41.50 28.46 11.18
C THR A 86 -41.08 29.70 10.40
N VAL A 87 -39.93 30.26 10.73
CA VAL A 87 -39.23 31.30 9.95
C VAL A 87 -38.18 30.63 9.09
N ILE A 88 -38.10 31.02 7.82
CA ILE A 88 -37.11 30.55 6.85
C ILE A 88 -36.31 31.77 6.39
N GLY A 89 -34.98 31.72 6.49
CA GLY A 89 -34.09 32.70 5.88
C GLY A 89 -33.90 32.37 4.41
N ASN A 90 -34.49 33.14 3.51
CA ASN A 90 -34.55 32.84 2.08
C ASN A 90 -33.39 33.44 1.28
N ALA A 91 -32.94 34.65 1.63
CA ALA A 91 -31.82 35.33 0.98
C ALA A 91 -31.16 36.31 1.96
N ALA A 92 -29.88 36.64 1.73
CA ALA A 92 -29.15 37.57 2.58
C ALA A 92 -29.82 38.96 2.63
N GLY A 93 -29.98 39.52 3.83
CA GLY A 93 -30.62 40.82 4.03
C GLY A 93 -31.35 40.94 5.36
N SER A 94 -32.22 41.93 5.48
CA SER A 94 -33.09 42.10 6.65
C SER A 94 -34.57 42.13 6.28
N ALA A 95 -35.40 41.53 7.11
CA ALA A 95 -36.85 41.50 6.99
C ALA A 95 -37.51 41.71 8.36
N GLU A 96 -38.72 42.26 8.38
CA GLU A 96 -39.54 42.34 9.59
C GLU A 96 -40.75 41.42 9.44
N LEU A 97 -40.93 40.52 10.39
CA LEU A 97 -42.08 39.63 10.46
C LEU A 97 -43.06 40.17 11.50
N ARG A 98 -44.31 40.39 11.10
CA ARG A 98 -45.32 41.00 11.95
C ARG A 98 -46.44 40.02 12.25
N ALA A 99 -46.65 39.74 13.53
CA ALA A 99 -47.79 38.99 14.05
C ALA A 99 -48.86 39.96 14.54
N THR A 100 -50.11 39.81 14.10
CA THR A 100 -51.23 40.73 14.46
C THR A 100 -52.41 39.95 15.03
N ALA A 101 -52.90 40.35 16.20
CA ALA A 101 -54.10 39.80 16.85
C ALA A 101 -54.99 40.94 17.36
N GLY A 102 -56.14 41.16 16.70
CA GLY A 102 -57.01 42.30 17.01
C GLY A 102 -56.28 43.65 16.86
N SER A 103 -56.30 44.48 17.90
CA SER A 103 -55.61 45.78 17.93
C SER A 103 -54.13 45.72 18.31
N HIS A 104 -53.57 44.52 18.54
CA HIS A 104 -52.23 44.34 19.05
C HIS A 104 -51.33 43.69 18.00
N ALA A 105 -50.03 44.02 18.06
CA ALA A 105 -49.06 43.48 17.12
C ALA A 105 -47.68 43.36 17.74
N ALA A 106 -46.96 42.32 17.33
CA ALA A 106 -45.55 42.12 17.64
C ALA A 106 -44.72 42.02 16.36
N VAL A 107 -43.49 42.52 16.41
CA VAL A 107 -42.55 42.53 15.30
C VAL A 107 -41.32 41.72 15.67
N LEU A 108 -40.95 40.78 14.82
CA LEU A 108 -39.71 40.03 14.87
C LEU A 108 -38.81 40.52 13.73
N LYS A 109 -37.68 41.16 14.07
CA LYS A 109 -36.67 41.52 13.07
C LYS A 109 -35.86 40.28 12.73
N VAL A 110 -35.62 40.03 11.46
CA VAL A 110 -34.83 38.91 10.96
C VAL A 110 -33.69 39.46 10.13
N THR A 111 -32.46 39.07 10.46
CA THR A 111 -31.28 39.30 9.62
C THR A 111 -30.80 37.95 9.11
N VAL A 112 -30.69 37.81 7.79
CA VAL A 112 -30.18 36.62 7.14
C VAL A 112 -28.78 36.93 6.62
N ASN A 113 -27.79 36.23 7.14
CA ASN A 113 -26.43 36.25 6.62
C ASN A 113 -26.36 35.38 5.35
N ALA A 114 -25.56 35.80 4.37
CA ALA A 114 -25.31 35.00 3.19
C ALA A 114 -24.72 33.63 3.57
N ALA A 115 -25.13 32.58 2.86
CA ALA A 115 -24.48 31.27 3.00
C ALA A 115 -22.99 31.39 2.69
N ALA A 116 -22.15 30.73 3.48
CA ALA A 116 -20.72 30.69 3.22
C ALA A 116 -20.47 30.01 1.86
N THR A 117 -20.03 30.79 0.87
CA THR A 117 -19.71 30.26 -0.47
C THR A 117 -18.44 29.43 -0.40
N SER A 118 -18.50 28.17 -0.80
CA SER A 118 -17.29 27.37 -1.02
C SER A 118 -16.75 27.61 -2.42
N THR A 119 -15.46 27.92 -2.50
CA THR A 119 -14.81 28.24 -3.78
C THR A 119 -13.56 27.39 -3.92
N VAL A 120 -13.49 26.56 -4.97
CA VAL A 120 -12.27 25.85 -5.34
C VAL A 120 -11.39 26.77 -6.18
N THR A 121 -10.16 27.01 -5.73
CA THR A 121 -9.19 27.87 -6.42
C THR A 121 -8.21 27.08 -7.25
N GLY A 122 -7.92 25.82 -6.92
CA GLY A 122 -6.98 24.99 -7.67
C GLY A 122 -6.83 23.56 -7.17
N VAL A 123 -5.96 22.81 -7.83
CA VAL A 123 -5.46 21.50 -7.40
C VAL A 123 -3.93 21.59 -7.41
N LYS A 124 -3.26 21.03 -6.42
CA LYS A 124 -1.80 20.95 -6.34
C LYS A 124 -1.36 19.49 -6.27
N LEU A 125 -0.36 19.14 -7.07
CA LEU A 125 0.32 17.84 -6.99
C LEU A 125 1.62 17.97 -6.18
N ASN A 126 2.07 16.90 -5.56
CA ASN A 126 3.36 16.84 -4.87
C ASN A 126 4.57 16.69 -5.81
N ALA A 127 4.33 16.43 -7.11
CA ALA A 127 5.36 16.27 -8.13
C ALA A 127 4.91 16.91 -9.45
N SER A 128 5.86 17.43 -10.23
CA SER A 128 5.66 17.95 -11.60
C SER A 128 6.02 16.93 -12.67
N SER A 129 6.83 15.93 -12.36
CA SER A 129 7.19 14.83 -13.25
C SER A 129 7.52 13.56 -12.48
N LEU A 130 7.33 12.42 -13.12
CA LEU A 130 7.80 11.10 -12.70
C LEU A 130 8.72 10.54 -13.77
N ASN A 131 9.80 9.88 -13.35
CA ASN A 131 10.61 9.05 -14.22
C ASN A 131 10.40 7.60 -13.79
N LEU A 132 9.71 6.83 -14.63
CA LEU A 132 9.36 5.45 -14.36
C LEU A 132 10.14 4.55 -15.32
N ILE A 133 10.40 3.33 -14.87
CA ILE A 133 10.78 2.22 -15.74
C ILE A 133 9.49 1.46 -16.05
N SER A 134 9.32 0.92 -17.26
CA SER A 134 8.16 0.07 -17.60
C SER A 134 7.97 -1.04 -16.55
N GLY A 135 6.73 -1.24 -16.09
CA GLY A 135 6.36 -2.11 -14.99
C GLY A 135 6.50 -1.50 -13.58
N SER A 136 7.20 -0.37 -13.43
CA SER A 136 7.32 0.32 -12.15
C SER A 136 6.17 1.29 -11.89
N SER A 137 5.94 1.60 -10.62
CA SER A 137 4.87 2.50 -10.21
C SER A 137 5.30 3.47 -9.12
N GLN A 138 4.64 4.62 -9.04
CA GLN A 138 4.83 5.60 -7.98
C GLN A 138 3.51 6.31 -7.67
N THR A 139 3.25 6.54 -6.38
CA THR A 139 2.04 7.26 -5.94
C THR A 139 2.26 8.77 -5.92
N VAL A 140 1.28 9.50 -6.45
CA VAL A 140 1.22 10.96 -6.48
C VAL A 140 0.05 11.43 -5.65
N THR A 141 0.26 12.43 -4.80
CA THR A 141 -0.80 13.00 -3.97
C THR A 141 -1.30 14.31 -4.58
N ALA A 142 -2.62 14.52 -4.49
CA ALA A 142 -3.30 15.72 -4.93
C ALA A 142 -3.96 16.42 -3.74
N SER A 143 -3.91 17.75 -3.71
CA SER A 143 -4.57 18.60 -2.73
C SER A 143 -5.45 19.63 -3.42
N VAL A 144 -6.75 19.64 -3.10
CA VAL A 144 -7.71 20.64 -3.59
C VAL A 144 -7.58 21.90 -2.72
N GLN A 145 -7.42 23.05 -3.36
CA GLN A 145 -7.26 24.36 -2.71
C GLN A 145 -8.53 25.19 -2.87
N GLY A 146 -8.87 25.98 -1.85
CA GLY A 146 -10.08 26.79 -1.86
C GLY A 146 -10.40 27.42 -0.51
N SER A 147 -11.58 28.02 -0.41
CA SER A 147 -12.16 28.59 0.81
C SER A 147 -13.54 28.00 1.09
N GLY A 148 -13.94 28.02 2.36
CA GLY A 148 -15.19 27.41 2.82
C GLY A 148 -15.11 25.88 2.90
N SER A 149 -16.27 25.21 2.89
CA SER A 149 -16.35 23.75 2.92
C SER A 149 -16.16 23.19 1.50
N ILE A 150 -14.93 22.74 1.19
CA ILE A 150 -14.57 22.18 -0.12
C ILE A 150 -14.42 20.65 -0.06
N ASN A 151 -14.80 19.97 -1.14
CA ASN A 151 -14.62 18.53 -1.30
C ASN A 151 -13.15 18.23 -1.71
N PRO A 152 -12.39 17.45 -0.90
CA PRO A 152 -11.00 17.16 -1.20
C PRO A 152 -10.81 16.09 -2.31
N ALA A 153 -11.87 15.42 -2.75
CA ALA A 153 -11.78 14.34 -3.72
C ALA A 153 -11.34 14.84 -5.12
N VAL A 154 -10.53 14.02 -5.78
CA VAL A 154 -10.10 14.22 -7.16
C VAL A 154 -10.39 12.99 -8.01
N SER A 155 -10.59 13.20 -9.31
CA SER A 155 -10.56 12.14 -10.33
C SER A 155 -9.23 12.16 -11.08
N TRP A 156 -8.70 10.97 -11.38
CA TRP A 156 -7.43 10.78 -12.08
C TRP A 156 -7.65 10.32 -13.51
N SER A 157 -6.77 10.73 -14.42
CA SER A 157 -6.75 10.27 -15.81
C SER A 157 -5.34 10.32 -16.40
N SER A 158 -5.03 9.39 -17.30
CA SER A 158 -3.82 9.42 -18.14
C SER A 158 -4.16 9.84 -19.58
N SER A 159 -3.28 10.60 -20.22
CA SER A 159 -3.39 10.92 -21.65
C SER A 159 -3.08 9.74 -22.55
N ASN A 160 -2.32 8.74 -22.07
CA ASN A 160 -1.99 7.53 -22.81
C ASN A 160 -1.78 6.35 -21.84
N ALA A 161 -2.81 5.49 -21.73
CA ALA A 161 -2.79 4.32 -20.86
C ALA A 161 -1.82 3.23 -21.33
N GLU A 162 -1.44 3.19 -22.61
CA GLU A 162 -0.43 2.25 -23.14
C GLU A 162 0.98 2.63 -22.70
N VAL A 163 1.21 3.89 -22.34
CA VAL A 163 2.49 4.39 -21.80
C VAL A 163 2.49 4.43 -20.29
N ALA A 164 1.47 5.02 -19.66
CA ALA A 164 1.34 5.03 -18.21
C ALA A 164 -0.13 5.04 -17.77
N THR A 165 -0.48 4.22 -16.79
CA THR A 165 -1.81 4.20 -16.16
C THR A 165 -1.79 4.92 -14.81
N VAL A 166 -2.96 5.35 -14.34
CA VAL A 166 -3.14 5.90 -13.00
C VAL A 166 -4.45 5.37 -12.41
N ASP A 167 -4.45 4.96 -11.15
CA ASP A 167 -5.66 4.49 -10.46
C ASP A 167 -6.36 5.59 -9.65
N GLY A 168 -7.49 5.25 -9.02
CA GLY A 168 -8.28 6.19 -8.21
C GLY A 168 -7.55 6.73 -6.97
N THR A 169 -6.45 6.11 -6.55
CA THR A 169 -5.63 6.54 -5.41
C THR A 169 -4.45 7.42 -5.82
N GLY A 170 -4.23 7.61 -7.12
CA GLY A 170 -3.10 8.35 -7.66
C GLY A 170 -1.84 7.52 -7.84
N ARG A 171 -1.92 6.18 -7.84
CA ARG A 171 -0.79 5.30 -8.16
C ARG A 171 -0.59 5.26 -9.67
N VAL A 172 0.51 5.85 -10.14
CA VAL A 172 0.89 5.89 -11.55
C VAL A 172 1.79 4.70 -11.86
N THR A 173 1.45 3.90 -12.88
CA THR A 173 2.25 2.74 -13.32
C THR A 173 2.74 2.95 -14.75
N GLY A 174 4.04 2.80 -14.98
CA GLY A 174 4.62 2.81 -16.32
C GLY A 174 4.31 1.49 -17.04
N VAL A 175 3.80 1.57 -18.26
CA VAL A 175 3.40 0.43 -19.09
C VAL A 175 4.41 0.20 -20.20
N ALA A 176 4.70 1.22 -21.01
CA ALA A 176 5.64 1.13 -22.12
C ALA A 176 6.48 2.41 -22.23
N GLN A 177 7.63 2.32 -22.90
CA GLN A 177 8.49 3.47 -23.13
C GLN A 177 7.73 4.61 -23.80
N GLY A 178 7.83 5.81 -23.27
CA GLY A 178 7.17 7.00 -23.81
C GLY A 178 6.97 8.08 -22.76
N SER A 179 6.09 9.03 -23.07
CA SER A 179 5.68 10.05 -22.13
C SER A 179 4.15 10.16 -22.11
N ALA A 180 3.57 10.24 -20.92
CA ALA A 180 2.14 10.43 -20.71
C ALA A 180 1.88 11.54 -19.70
N THR A 181 0.82 12.32 -19.89
CA THR A 181 0.38 13.33 -18.92
C THR A 181 -0.64 12.70 -17.98
N ILE A 182 -0.35 12.74 -16.68
CA ILE A 182 -1.28 12.33 -15.62
C ILE A 182 -1.97 13.57 -15.08
N THR A 183 -3.30 13.55 -14.97
CA THR A 183 -4.11 14.69 -14.53
C THR A 183 -4.97 14.31 -13.32
N ALA A 184 -4.93 15.14 -12.27
CA ALA A 184 -5.88 15.13 -11.16
C ALA A 184 -6.85 16.31 -11.31
N ARG A 185 -8.15 16.05 -11.20
CA ARG A 185 -9.21 17.05 -11.38
C ARG A 185 -10.14 17.07 -10.17
N SER A 186 -10.50 18.25 -9.67
CA SER A 186 -11.44 18.36 -8.55
C SER A 186 -12.80 17.78 -8.93
N VAL A 187 -13.41 17.02 -8.01
CA VAL A 187 -14.77 16.51 -8.17
C VAL A 187 -15.80 17.64 -8.01
N GLN A 188 -15.53 18.63 -7.15
CA GLN A 188 -16.44 19.75 -6.90
C GLN A 188 -16.42 20.78 -8.03
N ASP A 189 -15.23 21.11 -8.57
CA ASP A 189 -15.10 22.00 -9.72
C ASP A 189 -14.18 21.37 -10.77
N PRO A 190 -14.75 20.67 -11.78
CA PRO A 190 -13.97 20.04 -12.83
C PRO A 190 -13.12 21.00 -13.66
N SER A 191 -13.35 22.31 -13.62
CA SER A 191 -12.48 23.29 -14.29
C SER A 191 -11.09 23.39 -13.64
N LYS A 192 -10.97 23.00 -12.36
CA LYS A 192 -9.72 23.04 -11.59
C LYS A 192 -9.01 21.69 -11.67
N LYS A 193 -7.78 21.71 -12.15
CA LYS A 193 -6.94 20.52 -12.35
C LYS A 193 -5.46 20.86 -12.21
N ALA A 194 -4.67 19.83 -11.94
CA ALA A 194 -3.22 19.86 -12.07
C ALA A 194 -2.75 18.60 -12.79
N SER A 195 -1.61 18.72 -13.46
CA SER A 195 -1.04 17.63 -14.24
C SER A 195 0.46 17.50 -14.00
N LEU A 196 0.98 16.30 -14.20
CA LEU A 196 2.40 16.00 -14.24
C LEU A 196 2.74 15.17 -15.47
N THR A 197 4.02 15.14 -15.82
CA THR A 197 4.53 14.29 -16.91
C THR A 197 5.12 13.00 -16.35
N ALA A 198 4.60 11.85 -16.76
CA ALA A 198 5.21 10.55 -16.51
C ALA A 198 6.07 10.16 -17.72
N ASN A 199 7.39 10.24 -17.55
CA ASN A 199 8.35 9.75 -18.54
C ASN A 199 8.67 8.30 -18.20
N VAL A 200 8.26 7.39 -19.07
CA VAL A 200 8.52 5.97 -18.93
C VAL A 200 9.68 5.62 -19.83
N THR A 201 10.78 5.21 -19.21
CA THR A 201 11.86 4.52 -19.89
C THR A 201 11.47 3.05 -20.03
N SER A 202 11.92 2.39 -21.09
CA SER A 202 11.82 0.95 -21.13
C SER A 202 12.52 0.40 -19.87
N ALA A 203 12.03 -0.72 -19.33
CA ALA A 203 12.98 -1.62 -18.68
C ALA A 203 14.14 -1.81 -19.67
N ALA A 204 15.38 -1.88 -19.20
CA ALA A 204 16.53 -2.12 -20.07
C ALA A 204 16.11 -3.12 -21.16
N PRO A 205 16.29 -2.79 -22.45
CA PRO A 205 15.62 -3.49 -23.54
C PRO A 205 15.76 -4.98 -23.32
N ASP A 206 14.63 -5.67 -23.31
CA ASP A 206 14.60 -7.13 -23.38
C ASP A 206 15.46 -7.52 -24.59
N PRO A 207 16.62 -8.16 -24.38
CA PRO A 207 17.54 -8.43 -25.47
C PRO A 207 17.01 -9.64 -26.22
N LEU A 208 15.94 -9.54 -27.00
CA LEU A 208 15.52 -10.66 -27.84
C LEU A 208 15.06 -10.20 -29.22
N THR A 209 16.07 -10.04 -30.10
CA THR A 209 16.02 -10.58 -31.46
C THR A 209 17.43 -11.07 -31.85
N GLY A 210 17.82 -12.26 -31.36
CA GLY A 210 18.98 -13.00 -31.88
C GLY A 210 20.17 -13.27 -30.94
N SER A 211 20.08 -13.01 -29.64
CA SER A 211 21.11 -13.40 -28.67
C SER A 211 20.86 -14.79 -28.08
N ASP A 212 21.96 -15.44 -27.71
CA ASP A 212 22.03 -16.68 -26.96
C ASP A 212 21.09 -16.64 -25.71
N PRO A 213 20.07 -17.50 -25.61
CA PRO A 213 19.17 -17.52 -24.47
C PRO A 213 19.87 -18.09 -23.24
N PHE A 214 19.61 -17.50 -22.07
CA PHE A 214 20.21 -17.99 -20.83
C PHE A 214 19.81 -19.45 -20.56
N ASN A 215 20.76 -20.29 -20.20
CA ASN A 215 20.54 -21.67 -19.81
C ASN A 215 21.30 -22.04 -18.52
N ILE A 216 20.83 -23.11 -17.88
CA ILE A 216 21.52 -23.71 -16.74
C ILE A 216 21.73 -25.18 -17.07
N THR A 217 23.00 -25.58 -17.19
CA THR A 217 23.35 -26.99 -17.38
C THR A 217 23.45 -27.68 -16.02
N VAL A 218 22.62 -28.70 -15.79
CA VAL A 218 22.66 -29.50 -14.57
C VAL A 218 23.40 -30.82 -14.81
N ILE A 219 24.44 -31.08 -14.02
CA ILE A 219 25.23 -32.31 -14.06
C ILE A 219 24.96 -33.13 -12.80
N PHE A 220 24.57 -34.39 -12.99
CA PHE A 220 24.39 -35.34 -11.90
C PHE A 220 25.58 -36.30 -11.85
N PRO A 221 26.42 -36.28 -10.80
CA PRO A 221 27.56 -37.17 -10.72
C PRO A 221 27.10 -38.62 -10.49
N ALA A 222 27.91 -39.59 -10.92
CA ALA A 222 27.56 -41.02 -10.88
C ALA A 222 27.29 -41.57 -9.46
N ASN A 223 27.84 -40.92 -8.43
CA ASN A 223 27.64 -41.27 -7.02
C ASN A 223 26.43 -40.58 -6.37
N SER A 224 25.61 -39.86 -7.14
CA SER A 224 24.39 -39.23 -6.64
C SER A 224 23.30 -40.27 -6.35
N ASN A 225 22.65 -40.15 -5.18
CA ASN A 225 21.52 -40.98 -4.76
C ASN A 225 20.16 -40.44 -5.25
N LEU A 226 20.13 -39.51 -6.22
CA LEU A 226 18.88 -38.95 -6.74
C LEU A 226 18.13 -39.94 -7.63
N THR A 227 16.82 -40.05 -7.42
CA THR A 227 15.90 -40.74 -8.35
C THR A 227 15.68 -39.90 -9.62
N GLU A 228 15.15 -40.50 -10.69
CA GLU A 228 14.83 -39.78 -11.93
C GLU A 228 13.78 -38.67 -11.72
N THR A 229 12.79 -38.91 -10.85
CA THR A 229 11.79 -37.88 -10.50
C THR A 229 12.40 -36.71 -9.74
N GLN A 230 13.36 -36.99 -8.84
CA GLN A 230 14.09 -35.95 -8.13
C GLN A 230 15.00 -35.17 -9.07
N LYS A 231 15.73 -35.82 -9.99
CA LYS A 231 16.51 -35.15 -11.05
C LYS A 231 15.66 -34.23 -11.93
N ALA A 232 14.42 -34.63 -12.22
CA ALA A 232 13.48 -33.81 -12.97
C ALA A 232 13.11 -32.51 -12.24
N ALA A 233 13.11 -32.49 -10.90
CA ALA A 233 12.89 -31.26 -10.13
C ALA A 233 14.02 -30.24 -10.35
N PHE A 234 15.29 -30.67 -10.39
CA PHE A 234 16.43 -29.80 -10.69
C PHE A 234 16.37 -29.28 -12.13
N THR A 235 16.04 -30.15 -13.09
CA THR A 235 15.90 -29.74 -14.50
C THR A 235 14.77 -28.71 -14.66
N SER A 236 13.67 -28.89 -13.93
CA SER A 236 12.55 -27.95 -13.94
C SER A 236 12.90 -26.61 -13.29
N ALA A 237 13.67 -26.63 -12.19
CA ALA A 237 14.20 -25.42 -11.56
C ALA A 237 15.14 -24.65 -12.51
N ALA A 238 16.04 -25.36 -13.19
CA ALA A 238 16.95 -24.79 -14.19
C ALA A 238 16.17 -24.09 -15.31
N ASN A 239 15.15 -24.76 -15.85
CA ASN A 239 14.27 -24.17 -16.86
C ASN A 239 13.51 -22.94 -16.33
N ARG A 240 13.02 -22.98 -15.08
CA ARG A 240 12.28 -21.88 -14.46
C ARG A 240 13.15 -20.63 -14.26
N TRP A 241 14.40 -20.79 -13.83
CA TRP A 241 15.36 -19.68 -13.74
C TRP A 241 15.77 -19.16 -15.12
N SER A 242 15.97 -20.05 -16.09
CA SER A 242 16.28 -19.68 -17.47
C SER A 242 15.17 -18.85 -18.15
N GLN A 243 13.91 -19.00 -17.72
CA GLN A 243 12.81 -18.17 -18.22
C GLN A 243 12.83 -16.71 -17.72
N VAL A 244 13.42 -16.46 -16.55
CA VAL A 244 13.48 -15.10 -15.96
C VAL A 244 14.79 -14.39 -16.18
N ILE A 245 15.83 -15.09 -16.64
CA ILE A 245 17.09 -14.49 -17.06
C ILE A 245 17.06 -14.40 -18.59
N ALA A 246 17.06 -13.17 -19.11
CA ALA A 246 16.70 -12.90 -20.49
C ALA A 246 17.83 -13.15 -21.50
N ALA A 247 19.10 -13.12 -21.06
CA ALA A 247 20.26 -13.27 -21.96
C ALA A 247 21.33 -14.16 -21.35
N GLY A 248 21.95 -14.95 -22.22
CA GLY A 248 23.16 -15.69 -21.93
C GLY A 248 24.34 -14.79 -21.55
N LEU A 249 25.33 -15.41 -20.93
CA LEU A 249 26.61 -14.94 -20.48
C LEU A 249 27.68 -15.53 -21.40
N PRO A 250 28.87 -14.91 -21.49
CA PRO A 250 29.93 -15.44 -22.34
C PRO A 250 30.38 -16.85 -21.93
N ASP A 251 30.48 -17.77 -22.89
CA ASP A 251 31.07 -19.10 -22.68
C ASP A 251 32.47 -19.04 -22.07
N VAL A 252 32.75 -19.94 -21.12
CA VAL A 252 34.08 -20.10 -20.54
C VAL A 252 34.55 -21.55 -20.71
N PRO A 253 35.59 -21.80 -21.52
CA PRO A 253 36.13 -23.14 -21.72
C PRO A 253 37.04 -23.57 -20.56
N ASN A 254 37.29 -24.87 -20.47
CA ASN A 254 38.28 -25.49 -19.56
C ASN A 254 37.99 -25.25 -18.06
N VAL A 255 36.71 -25.25 -17.67
CA VAL A 255 36.30 -25.14 -16.26
C VAL A 255 36.33 -26.53 -15.63
N ARG A 256 37.11 -26.69 -14.56
CA ARG A 256 37.19 -27.94 -13.82
C ARG A 256 36.15 -27.96 -12.70
N LEU A 257 35.23 -28.92 -12.76
CA LEU A 257 34.15 -29.10 -11.80
C LEU A 257 34.58 -30.00 -10.62
N SER A 258 33.75 -30.05 -9.58
CA SER A 258 33.95 -30.95 -8.42
C SER A 258 33.86 -32.43 -8.77
N THR A 259 33.17 -32.78 -9.87
CA THR A 259 33.14 -34.15 -10.42
C THR A 259 34.51 -34.63 -10.93
N GLY A 260 35.46 -33.71 -11.10
CA GLY A 260 36.75 -33.95 -11.75
C GLY A 260 36.72 -33.74 -13.26
N GLU A 261 35.54 -33.58 -13.85
CA GLU A 261 35.35 -33.28 -15.27
C GLU A 261 35.80 -31.87 -15.62
N THR A 262 36.21 -31.68 -16.86
CA THR A 262 36.51 -30.36 -17.44
C THR A 262 35.50 -30.08 -18.53
N VAL A 263 34.77 -28.98 -18.41
CA VAL A 263 33.68 -28.61 -19.31
C VAL A 263 33.89 -27.22 -19.90
N THR A 264 33.18 -26.94 -20.99
CA THR A 264 32.89 -25.56 -21.39
C THR A 264 31.59 -25.17 -20.72
N VAL A 265 31.63 -24.10 -19.92
CA VAL A 265 30.44 -23.56 -19.28
C VAL A 265 29.83 -22.53 -20.21
N ASP A 266 28.74 -22.94 -20.84
CA ASP A 266 27.71 -22.05 -21.37
C ASP A 266 26.85 -21.59 -20.18
N ASP A 267 26.72 -20.27 -20.01
CA ASP A 267 25.98 -19.59 -18.95
C ASP A 267 26.29 -19.94 -17.49
N VAL A 268 25.66 -20.99 -16.95
CA VAL A 268 25.91 -21.50 -15.61
C VAL A 268 25.83 -23.02 -15.61
N THR A 269 26.82 -23.67 -15.01
CA THR A 269 26.78 -25.11 -14.74
C THR A 269 26.54 -25.39 -13.26
N ILE A 270 25.66 -26.33 -12.95
CA ILE A 270 25.35 -26.75 -11.58
C ILE A 270 25.58 -28.25 -11.44
N VAL A 271 26.44 -28.63 -10.49
CA VAL A 271 26.58 -30.04 -10.09
C VAL A 271 25.57 -30.33 -9.00
N ALA A 272 24.58 -31.17 -9.29
CA ALA A 272 23.48 -31.51 -8.39
C ALA A 272 23.59 -32.96 -7.91
N SER A 273 23.48 -33.19 -6.60
CA SER A 273 23.56 -34.55 -6.04
C SER A 273 22.69 -34.77 -4.81
N GLY A 274 22.30 -36.02 -4.60
CA GLY A 274 21.72 -36.50 -3.34
C GLY A 274 22.78 -37.28 -2.59
N ILE A 275 23.15 -36.83 -1.40
CA ILE A 275 24.22 -37.43 -0.58
C ILE A 275 23.76 -37.57 0.86
N ALA A 276 24.46 -38.35 1.68
CA ALA A 276 24.23 -38.31 3.13
C ALA A 276 24.86 -37.04 3.70
N ILE A 277 24.08 -36.20 4.40
CA ILE A 277 24.58 -34.98 5.05
C ILE A 277 24.57 -35.17 6.57
N ASP A 278 23.40 -35.23 7.19
CA ASP A 278 23.26 -35.36 8.64
C ASP A 278 22.03 -36.17 9.11
N GLY A 279 21.31 -36.78 8.17
CA GLY A 279 20.15 -37.61 8.47
C GLY A 279 18.84 -36.80 8.48
N PRO A 280 17.72 -37.41 8.88
CA PRO A 280 16.41 -36.83 8.64
C PRO A 280 16.13 -35.58 9.48
N GLY A 281 15.57 -34.54 8.86
CA GLY A 281 14.94 -33.39 9.51
C GLY A 281 15.88 -32.28 10.00
N ASN A 282 17.17 -32.38 9.68
CA ASN A 282 18.17 -31.33 9.90
C ASN A 282 18.43 -30.60 8.58
N VAL A 283 19.59 -30.78 7.95
CA VAL A 283 19.94 -30.04 6.74
C VAL A 283 19.23 -30.65 5.53
N LEU A 284 18.31 -29.91 4.93
CA LEU A 284 17.59 -30.36 3.74
C LEU A 284 18.49 -30.36 2.49
N GLY A 285 19.38 -29.36 2.42
CA GLY A 285 20.30 -29.19 1.32
C GLY A 285 21.38 -28.16 1.60
N GLN A 286 22.29 -28.05 0.64
CA GLN A 286 23.28 -27.00 0.59
C GLN A 286 23.52 -26.60 -0.85
N ALA A 287 23.52 -25.29 -1.10
CA ALA A 287 23.71 -24.78 -2.44
C ALA A 287 24.47 -23.46 -2.49
N GLY A 288 25.08 -23.22 -3.64
CA GLY A 288 25.69 -21.93 -3.93
C GLY A 288 26.83 -21.98 -4.95
N PRO A 289 27.35 -20.80 -5.34
CA PRO A 289 28.41 -20.70 -6.33
C PRO A 289 29.74 -21.21 -5.76
N ARG A 290 30.44 -22.02 -6.55
CA ARG A 290 31.82 -22.44 -6.26
C ARG A 290 32.83 -21.51 -6.92
N GLN A 291 32.44 -20.90 -8.03
CA GLN A 291 33.27 -19.96 -8.76
C GLN A 291 32.40 -18.90 -9.44
N VAL A 292 32.89 -17.66 -9.46
CA VAL A 292 32.30 -16.56 -10.21
C VAL A 292 33.11 -16.25 -11.47
N ARG A 293 32.47 -15.64 -12.46
CA ARG A 293 33.09 -15.17 -13.69
C ARG A 293 34.04 -14.01 -13.39
N ASN A 294 35.23 -14.06 -13.97
CA ASN A 294 36.29 -13.10 -13.68
C ASN A 294 35.84 -11.65 -13.92
N GLY A 295 36.09 -10.76 -12.96
CA GLY A 295 35.72 -9.35 -13.03
C GLY A 295 34.24 -9.05 -12.82
N THR A 296 33.42 -10.05 -12.45
CA THR A 296 31.97 -9.89 -12.23
C THR A 296 31.53 -10.47 -10.88
N THR A 297 30.25 -10.32 -10.56
CA THR A 297 29.55 -10.99 -9.45
C THR A 297 28.68 -12.15 -9.93
N LEU A 298 28.79 -12.54 -11.20
CA LEU A 298 27.96 -13.59 -11.78
C LEU A 298 28.62 -14.96 -11.58
N PRO A 299 27.91 -15.94 -11.00
CA PRO A 299 28.33 -17.33 -10.95
C PRO A 299 28.77 -17.87 -12.31
N LEU A 300 29.85 -18.64 -12.30
CA LEU A 300 30.27 -19.46 -13.41
C LEU A 300 29.73 -20.88 -13.23
N TRP A 301 29.96 -21.46 -12.06
CA TRP A 301 29.38 -22.75 -11.72
C TRP A 301 29.18 -22.86 -10.21
N GLY A 302 28.27 -23.76 -9.82
CA GLY A 302 27.95 -24.01 -8.43
C GLY A 302 27.60 -25.46 -8.14
N GLU A 303 27.27 -25.71 -6.89
CA GLU A 303 26.88 -27.02 -6.40
C GLU A 303 25.53 -26.93 -5.69
N MET A 304 24.77 -28.02 -5.80
CA MET A 304 23.58 -28.28 -5.01
C MET A 304 23.68 -29.70 -4.47
N GLN A 305 23.65 -29.88 -3.15
CA GLN A 305 23.72 -31.19 -2.51
C GLN A 305 22.57 -31.31 -1.52
N PHE A 306 21.70 -32.30 -1.73
CA PHE A 306 20.50 -32.51 -0.91
C PHE A 306 20.70 -33.73 -0.01
N ASP A 307 20.19 -33.69 1.23
CA ASP A 307 20.26 -34.87 2.09
C ASP A 307 19.34 -35.96 1.55
N SER A 308 19.98 -37.07 1.15
CA SER A 308 19.30 -38.28 0.71
C SER A 308 18.32 -38.86 1.72
N ALA A 309 18.47 -38.56 3.01
CA ALA A 309 17.53 -38.95 4.06
C ALA A 309 16.20 -38.17 4.00
N ASP A 310 16.19 -36.96 3.43
CA ASP A 310 15.01 -36.06 3.41
C ASP A 310 14.32 -35.97 2.05
N LEU A 311 15.01 -36.33 0.96
CA LEU A 311 14.49 -36.25 -0.41
C LEU A 311 13.14 -36.95 -0.60
N ALA A 312 12.98 -38.18 -0.11
CA ALA A 312 11.73 -38.93 -0.25
C ALA A 312 10.57 -38.26 0.50
N ASN A 313 10.84 -37.64 1.65
CA ASN A 313 9.83 -36.92 2.42
C ASN A 313 9.43 -35.62 1.74
N MET A 314 10.40 -34.87 1.19
CA MET A 314 10.15 -33.65 0.42
C MET A 314 9.38 -33.93 -0.88
N GLU A 315 9.65 -35.07 -1.51
CA GLU A 315 8.92 -35.51 -2.69
C GLU A 315 7.47 -35.87 -2.32
N ALA A 316 7.29 -36.67 -1.26
CA ALA A 316 5.97 -37.12 -0.82
C ALA A 316 5.08 -35.98 -0.27
N ASN A 317 5.68 -34.97 0.35
CA ASN A 317 4.94 -33.83 0.92
C ASN A 317 4.78 -32.64 -0.05
N GLY A 318 5.37 -32.73 -1.25
CA GLY A 318 5.28 -31.73 -2.31
C GLY A 318 6.22 -30.52 -2.20
N THR A 319 7.14 -30.47 -1.25
CA THR A 319 8.05 -29.31 -1.08
C THR A 319 9.31 -29.39 -1.93
N LEU A 320 9.67 -30.57 -2.46
CA LEU A 320 10.93 -30.79 -3.18
C LEU A 320 11.14 -29.78 -4.33
N GLN A 321 10.10 -29.57 -5.15
CA GLN A 321 10.19 -28.67 -6.31
C GLN A 321 10.54 -27.23 -5.88
N GLY A 322 9.89 -26.74 -4.82
CA GLY A 322 10.08 -25.38 -4.31
C GLY A 322 11.47 -25.21 -3.68
N VAL A 323 11.91 -26.18 -2.87
CA VAL A 323 13.23 -26.15 -2.23
C VAL A 323 14.34 -26.23 -3.29
N VAL A 324 14.22 -27.10 -4.30
CA VAL A 324 15.19 -27.17 -5.40
C VAL A 324 15.24 -25.86 -6.18
N LEU A 325 14.09 -25.23 -6.44
CA LEU A 325 14.05 -23.93 -7.11
C LEU A 325 14.72 -22.83 -6.28
N HIS A 326 14.46 -22.82 -4.97
CA HIS A 326 15.05 -21.90 -3.99
C HIS A 326 16.58 -22.02 -3.93
N GLU A 327 17.08 -23.23 -3.70
CA GLU A 327 18.51 -23.54 -3.57
C GLU A 327 19.29 -23.20 -4.85
N MET A 328 18.65 -23.36 -6.01
CA MET A 328 19.23 -22.93 -7.28
C MET A 328 19.38 -21.40 -7.36
N GLY A 329 18.51 -20.64 -6.72
CA GLY A 329 18.65 -19.19 -6.55
C GLY A 329 19.93 -18.82 -5.78
N HIS A 330 20.28 -19.59 -4.75
CA HIS A 330 21.55 -19.43 -4.04
C HIS A 330 22.75 -19.68 -4.94
N VAL A 331 22.70 -20.68 -5.82
CA VAL A 331 23.75 -20.89 -6.85
C VAL A 331 23.89 -19.68 -7.77
N LEU A 332 22.77 -19.06 -8.14
CA LEU A 332 22.74 -17.87 -9.01
C LEU A 332 23.22 -16.59 -8.30
N GLY A 333 23.50 -16.64 -7.00
CA GLY A 333 24.09 -15.54 -6.24
C GLY A 333 23.12 -14.81 -5.31
N ILE A 334 21.83 -15.20 -5.31
CA ILE A 334 20.84 -14.64 -4.40
C ILE A 334 21.19 -15.06 -2.97
N GLY A 335 21.32 -14.12 -2.06
CA GLY A 335 21.75 -14.38 -0.67
C GLY A 335 23.25 -14.65 -0.51
N THR A 336 23.88 -15.37 -1.43
CA THR A 336 25.27 -15.80 -1.35
C THR A 336 26.28 -14.78 -1.87
N LEU A 337 25.86 -13.85 -2.73
CA LEU A 337 26.72 -12.82 -3.35
C LEU A 337 26.19 -11.39 -3.13
N TRP A 338 25.45 -11.17 -2.04
CA TRP A 338 24.80 -9.90 -1.73
C TRP A 338 25.67 -8.88 -0.99
N ASP A 339 26.92 -9.17 -0.64
CA ASP A 339 27.79 -8.34 0.21
C ASP A 339 27.81 -6.85 -0.15
N ARG A 340 27.76 -6.51 -1.44
CA ARG A 340 27.79 -5.11 -1.92
C ARG A 340 26.46 -4.37 -1.76
N SER A 341 25.38 -5.11 -1.60
CA SER A 341 24.01 -4.62 -1.54
C SER A 341 23.41 -4.75 -0.13
N LEU A 342 24.05 -5.45 0.78
CA LEU A 342 23.60 -5.57 2.18
C LEU A 342 24.07 -4.39 3.02
N SER A 343 23.15 -3.91 3.85
CA SER A 343 23.42 -2.99 4.94
C SER A 343 22.94 -3.62 6.23
N ALA A 344 23.87 -3.85 7.16
CA ALA A 344 23.62 -4.45 8.45
C ALA A 344 24.09 -3.53 9.58
N ASN A 345 23.39 -3.53 10.72
CA ASN A 345 23.75 -2.70 11.88
C ASN A 345 24.85 -3.31 12.77
N ALA A 346 25.42 -4.45 12.38
CA ALA A 346 26.58 -5.07 13.01
C ALA A 346 27.41 -5.83 11.97
N SER A 347 28.67 -6.10 12.30
CA SER A 347 29.59 -6.91 11.51
C SER A 347 30.23 -7.99 12.39
N PRO A 348 30.32 -9.26 11.96
CA PRO A 348 29.75 -9.77 10.71
C PRO A 348 28.20 -9.79 10.78
N CYS A 349 27.54 -9.97 9.63
CA CYS A 349 26.09 -9.74 9.48
C CYS A 349 25.24 -10.60 10.43
N GLU A 350 25.76 -11.75 10.82
CA GLU A 350 25.19 -12.73 11.75
C GLU A 350 24.94 -12.13 13.14
N ASN A 351 25.65 -11.06 13.51
CA ASN A 351 25.42 -10.32 14.76
C ASN A 351 24.37 -9.21 14.64
N ALA A 352 23.90 -8.92 13.42
CA ALA A 352 23.02 -7.79 13.17
C ALA A 352 21.58 -8.09 13.63
N THR A 353 20.93 -7.09 14.21
CA THR A 353 19.50 -7.13 14.54
C THR A 353 18.66 -6.40 13.51
N GLN A 354 19.29 -5.73 12.53
CA GLN A 354 18.64 -5.11 11.39
C GLN A 354 19.51 -5.34 10.16
N VAL A 355 18.94 -5.97 9.15
CA VAL A 355 19.58 -6.25 7.87
C VAL A 355 18.63 -5.81 6.77
N GLN A 356 19.16 -5.09 5.80
CA GLN A 356 18.40 -4.60 4.66
C GLN A 356 19.21 -4.77 3.38
N TYR A 357 18.52 -5.07 2.29
CA TYR A 357 19.08 -5.07 0.96
C TYR A 357 18.78 -3.74 0.26
N LEU A 358 19.82 -3.14 -0.30
CA LEU A 358 19.84 -1.80 -0.90
C LEU A 358 20.20 -1.81 -2.39
N GLY A 359 20.20 -2.98 -3.03
CA GLY A 359 20.33 -3.07 -4.49
C GLY A 359 19.21 -2.26 -5.16
N ALA A 360 19.57 -1.50 -6.20
CA ALA A 360 18.69 -0.49 -6.79
C ALA A 360 17.45 -1.12 -7.42
N SER A 361 17.60 -2.26 -8.08
CA SER A 361 16.52 -2.97 -8.75
C SER A 361 15.66 -3.77 -7.78
N GLY A 362 16.25 -4.48 -6.81
CA GLY A 362 15.52 -5.13 -5.73
C GLY A 362 14.68 -4.13 -4.94
N LEU A 363 15.25 -2.97 -4.56
CA LEU A 363 14.53 -1.92 -3.85
C LEU A 363 13.42 -1.28 -4.69
N ARG A 364 13.64 -1.11 -6.00
CA ARG A 364 12.60 -0.63 -6.94
C ARG A 364 11.41 -1.58 -6.97
N GLU A 365 11.65 -2.88 -7.14
CA GLU A 365 10.56 -3.86 -7.22
C GLU A 365 9.88 -4.07 -5.85
N TYR A 366 10.61 -4.00 -4.73
CA TYR A 366 10.01 -3.97 -3.39
C TYR A 366 8.99 -2.83 -3.24
N ARG A 367 9.34 -1.62 -3.70
CA ARG A 367 8.41 -0.47 -3.67
C ARG A 367 7.24 -0.66 -4.62
N ASN A 368 7.45 -1.25 -5.79
CA ASN A 368 6.36 -1.59 -6.72
C ASN A 368 5.33 -2.52 -6.08
N LEU A 369 5.79 -3.44 -5.22
CA LEU A 369 4.95 -4.36 -4.46
C LEU A 369 4.27 -3.73 -3.23
N GLY A 370 4.47 -2.43 -2.98
CA GLY A 370 3.88 -1.71 -1.84
C GLY A 370 4.77 -1.64 -0.61
N GLY A 371 6.05 -2.04 -0.72
CA GLY A 371 7.03 -1.95 0.35
C GLY A 371 7.25 -0.53 0.85
N LEU A 372 7.26 -0.36 2.18
CA LEU A 372 7.36 0.95 2.85
C LEU A 372 8.69 1.19 3.58
N ALA A 373 9.49 0.14 3.80
CA ALA A 373 10.78 0.27 4.47
C ALA A 373 11.81 0.97 3.58
N ALA A 374 12.86 1.52 4.21
CA ALA A 374 13.92 2.23 3.50
C ALA A 374 14.72 1.32 2.55
N GLY A 375 15.00 0.09 2.99
CA GLY A 375 15.57 -1.01 2.21
C GLY A 375 14.67 -2.25 2.27
N VAL A 376 14.94 -3.25 1.42
CA VAL A 376 14.20 -4.51 1.44
C VAL A 376 14.56 -5.28 2.71
N PRO A 377 13.60 -5.69 3.56
CA PRO A 377 13.90 -6.45 4.77
C PRO A 377 14.57 -7.81 4.47
N VAL A 378 15.75 -8.03 5.05
CA VAL A 378 16.49 -9.30 4.97
C VAL A 378 16.35 -10.01 6.32
N GLU A 379 16.38 -11.34 6.30
CA GLU A 379 16.26 -12.16 7.49
C GLU A 379 17.39 -11.85 8.49
N ASN A 380 17.01 -11.64 9.74
CA ASN A 380 17.89 -11.23 10.83
C ASN A 380 17.77 -12.16 12.06
N GLN A 381 16.91 -13.17 11.98
CA GLN A 381 16.71 -14.23 12.95
C GLN A 381 17.29 -15.55 12.41
N TYR A 382 17.18 -16.62 13.21
CA TYR A 382 17.66 -17.97 12.87
C TYR A 382 19.20 -18.07 12.75
N GLY A 383 19.70 -19.21 12.27
CA GLY A 383 21.12 -19.51 12.17
C GLY A 383 21.79 -18.84 10.95
N GLU A 384 23.08 -19.14 10.73
CA GLU A 384 23.90 -18.47 9.71
C GLU A 384 23.47 -18.85 8.28
N GLY A 385 22.80 -19.98 8.07
CA GLY A 385 22.29 -20.41 6.78
C GLY A 385 21.05 -19.60 6.39
N THR A 386 20.22 -19.24 7.38
CA THR A 386 19.00 -18.48 7.14
C THR A 386 19.26 -16.97 7.16
N LYS A 387 20.05 -16.50 8.12
CA LYS A 387 20.26 -15.07 8.38
C LYS A 387 21.08 -14.42 7.26
N CYS A 388 20.76 -13.17 6.92
CA CYS A 388 21.46 -12.35 5.92
C CYS A 388 21.41 -12.82 4.46
N ALA A 389 21.00 -14.07 4.20
CA ALA A 389 20.91 -14.63 2.86
C ALA A 389 19.49 -14.68 2.28
N HIS A 390 18.47 -14.46 3.12
CA HIS A 390 17.07 -14.63 2.75
C HIS A 390 16.28 -13.33 2.86
N TRP A 391 15.21 -13.24 2.07
CA TRP A 391 14.17 -12.28 2.37
C TRP A 391 13.52 -12.59 3.73
N LYS A 392 13.19 -11.54 4.47
CA LYS A 392 12.62 -11.69 5.81
C LYS A 392 11.25 -12.39 5.77
N GLU A 393 11.16 -13.57 6.38
CA GLU A 393 9.96 -14.42 6.32
C GLU A 393 8.73 -13.69 6.89
N SER A 394 8.89 -13.01 8.02
CA SER A 394 7.80 -12.24 8.66
C SER A 394 7.23 -11.09 7.81
N VAL A 395 7.88 -10.74 6.70
CA VAL A 395 7.43 -9.71 5.75
C VAL A 395 6.94 -10.34 4.45
N PHE A 396 7.66 -11.33 3.93
CA PHE A 396 7.46 -11.85 2.58
C PHE A 396 6.78 -13.22 2.52
N GLN A 397 6.77 -13.98 3.61
CA GLN A 397 6.11 -15.27 3.74
C GLN A 397 6.43 -16.22 2.58
N SER A 398 5.49 -16.43 1.66
CA SER A 398 5.65 -17.42 0.59
C SER A 398 6.54 -16.99 -0.57
N GLU A 399 7.22 -15.84 -0.53
CA GLU A 399 8.17 -15.48 -1.60
C GLU A 399 9.26 -16.55 -1.69
N LEU A 400 9.64 -16.97 -2.91
CA LEU A 400 10.54 -18.09 -3.12
C LEU A 400 11.80 -18.07 -2.25
N MET A 401 12.44 -16.91 -2.09
CA MET A 401 13.75 -16.76 -1.46
C MET A 401 13.66 -16.29 0.01
N THR A 402 12.53 -16.54 0.67
CA THR A 402 12.53 -16.59 2.14
C THR A 402 13.10 -17.93 2.61
N GLY A 403 13.68 -17.98 3.82
CA GLY A 403 14.30 -19.20 4.35
C GLY A 403 13.29 -20.28 4.80
N PHE A 404 12.09 -20.31 4.22
CA PHE A 404 11.00 -21.19 4.62
C PHE A 404 10.29 -21.81 3.41
N ALA A 405 10.19 -23.13 3.41
CA ALA A 405 9.44 -23.88 2.41
C ALA A 405 7.95 -23.86 2.77
N SER A 406 7.13 -23.56 1.77
CA SER A 406 5.68 -23.70 1.85
C SER A 406 5.23 -24.97 1.13
N ARG A 407 4.18 -25.62 1.63
CA ARG A 407 3.43 -26.63 0.87
C ARG A 407 2.56 -26.01 -0.23
N GLY A 408 2.34 -24.70 -0.15
CA GLY A 408 1.66 -23.91 -1.18
C GLY A 408 2.66 -23.33 -2.20
N PRO A 409 2.18 -22.48 -3.11
CA PRO A 409 3.04 -21.83 -4.09
C PRO A 409 4.15 -21.02 -3.42
N MET A 410 5.36 -21.13 -3.96
CA MET A 410 6.53 -20.31 -3.61
C MET A 410 6.88 -19.40 -4.80
N PRO A 411 6.14 -18.30 -5.03
CA PRO A 411 6.33 -17.43 -6.20
C PRO A 411 7.74 -16.85 -6.30
N LEU A 412 8.36 -17.04 -7.47
CA LEU A 412 9.56 -16.34 -7.89
C LEU A 412 9.18 -14.91 -8.33
N SER A 413 9.19 -14.00 -7.37
CA SER A 413 8.58 -12.68 -7.55
C SER A 413 9.50 -11.69 -8.27
N ARG A 414 8.92 -10.57 -8.69
CA ARG A 414 9.67 -9.42 -9.23
C ARG A 414 10.73 -8.89 -8.25
N LEU A 415 10.56 -9.08 -6.94
CA LEU A 415 11.56 -8.69 -5.94
C LEU A 415 12.87 -9.46 -6.14
N THR A 416 12.78 -10.78 -6.19
CA THR A 416 13.94 -11.66 -6.39
C THR A 416 14.60 -11.44 -7.75
N LEU A 417 13.79 -11.22 -8.80
CA LEU A 417 14.28 -10.80 -10.11
C LEU A 417 15.01 -9.43 -10.06
N GLY A 418 14.56 -8.52 -9.20
CA GLY A 418 15.26 -7.27 -8.90
C GLY A 418 16.67 -7.51 -8.38
N ALA A 419 16.83 -8.44 -7.44
CA ALA A 419 18.14 -8.81 -6.90
C ALA A 419 19.04 -9.51 -7.92
N LEU A 420 18.49 -10.31 -8.85
CA LEU A 420 19.25 -10.84 -10.00
C LEU A 420 19.81 -9.71 -10.89
N ALA A 421 18.99 -8.71 -11.19
CA ALA A 421 19.43 -7.57 -12.01
C ALA A 421 20.55 -6.77 -11.32
N ASP A 422 20.49 -6.63 -10.00
CA ASP A 422 21.53 -5.98 -9.21
C ASP A 422 22.84 -6.78 -9.16
N LEU A 423 22.79 -8.11 -9.31
CA LEU A 423 23.97 -8.97 -9.50
C LEU A 423 24.60 -8.84 -10.90
N GLY A 424 23.86 -8.28 -11.86
CA GLY A 424 24.30 -8.05 -13.24
C GLY A 424 23.65 -8.94 -14.29
N TYR A 425 22.65 -9.76 -13.94
CA TYR A 425 21.89 -10.52 -14.94
C TYR A 425 20.97 -9.59 -15.76
N SER A 426 20.77 -9.94 -17.03
CA SER A 426 19.64 -9.41 -17.80
C SER A 426 18.38 -10.17 -17.39
N VAL A 427 17.32 -9.47 -16.98
CA VAL A 427 16.15 -10.10 -16.32
C VAL A 427 14.86 -9.83 -17.10
N ASN A 428 14.12 -10.91 -17.37
CA ASN A 428 12.77 -10.86 -17.93
C ASN A 428 11.74 -10.73 -16.81
N TYR A 429 11.43 -9.49 -16.43
CA TYR A 429 10.43 -9.22 -15.39
C TYR A 429 8.98 -9.59 -15.76
N ALA A 430 8.69 -9.86 -17.03
CA ALA A 430 7.36 -10.33 -17.46
C ALA A 430 7.16 -11.82 -17.14
N ALA A 431 8.24 -12.58 -16.95
CA ALA A 431 8.20 -13.99 -16.53
C ALA A 431 8.20 -14.18 -14.99
N ALA A 432 8.09 -13.09 -14.23
CA ALA A 432 7.93 -13.15 -12.78
C ALA A 432 6.58 -13.78 -12.40
N ASP A 433 6.55 -14.55 -11.31
CA ASP A 433 5.29 -15.05 -10.78
C ASP A 433 4.48 -13.89 -10.16
N PRO A 434 3.13 -13.90 -10.31
CA PRO A 434 2.27 -12.97 -9.59
C PRO A 434 2.50 -13.07 -8.09
N TYR A 435 2.79 -11.94 -7.45
CA TYR A 435 3.06 -11.87 -6.03
C TYR A 435 2.67 -10.49 -5.47
N THR A 436 2.21 -10.47 -4.22
CA THR A 436 1.92 -9.25 -3.45
C THR A 436 2.45 -9.44 -2.05
N ILE A 437 3.06 -8.40 -1.45
CA ILE A 437 3.49 -8.44 -0.05
C ILE A 437 2.24 -8.65 0.83
N PRO A 438 2.19 -9.71 1.66
CA PRO A 438 1.04 -10.00 2.49
C PRO A 438 0.75 -8.88 3.52
N ASN A 439 -0.53 -8.55 3.71
CA ASN A 439 -0.97 -7.72 4.83
C ASN A 439 -0.93 -8.57 6.10
N VAL A 440 0.21 -8.59 6.78
CA VAL A 440 0.48 -9.52 7.89
C VAL A 440 -0.35 -9.21 9.14
N GLY A 441 -1.47 -9.93 9.28
CA GLY A 441 -2.10 -10.28 10.55
C GLY A 441 -1.94 -11.79 10.79
N ALA A 442 -1.08 -12.17 11.75
CA ALA A 442 -0.91 -13.50 12.34
C ALA A 442 -1.26 -14.71 11.44
N GLN A 443 -0.39 -15.04 10.49
CA GLN A 443 -0.43 -16.34 9.79
C GLN A 443 0.77 -17.21 10.23
N SER A 444 0.59 -18.52 10.18
CA SER A 444 1.64 -19.50 10.52
C SER A 444 2.78 -19.44 9.52
N LEU A 445 4.03 -19.43 10.01
CA LEU A 445 5.23 -19.52 9.19
C LEU A 445 5.29 -20.85 8.42
N GLY A 446 6.02 -20.87 7.29
CA GLY A 446 6.35 -22.10 6.59
C GLY A 446 7.24 -23.06 7.42
N GLN A 447 7.70 -24.14 6.80
CA GLN A 447 8.74 -24.99 7.39
C GLN A 447 10.10 -24.37 7.08
N GLU A 448 10.92 -24.06 8.08
CA GLU A 448 12.27 -23.52 7.86
C GLU A 448 13.08 -24.43 6.91
N ILE A 449 13.67 -23.82 5.88
CA ILE A 449 14.65 -24.46 5.01
C ILE A 449 15.96 -24.42 5.80
N LYS A 450 16.24 -25.51 6.50
CA LYS A 450 17.53 -25.69 7.17
C LYS A 450 18.56 -26.06 6.09
N GLU A 451 19.32 -25.08 5.63
CA GLU A 451 20.29 -25.26 4.56
C GLU A 451 21.69 -24.82 4.97
N ARG A 452 22.69 -25.19 4.16
CA ARG A 452 24.03 -24.60 4.23
C ARG A 452 24.31 -23.83 2.95
N LEU A 453 24.85 -22.63 3.09
CA LEU A 453 25.16 -21.81 1.94
C LEU A 453 26.60 -22.05 1.49
N ILE A 454 26.76 -22.35 0.21
CA ILE A 454 28.07 -22.45 -0.42
C ILE A 454 28.43 -21.10 -1.01
N THR A 455 29.59 -20.57 -0.64
CA THR A 455 30.15 -19.36 -1.24
C THR A 455 31.50 -19.68 -1.89
N PRO A 456 32.03 -18.79 -2.74
CA PRO A 456 33.40 -18.95 -3.25
C PRO A 456 34.46 -18.95 -2.13
N ASN A 457 34.11 -18.45 -0.93
CA ASN A 457 35.00 -18.33 0.22
C ASN A 457 34.87 -19.49 1.24
N GLY A 458 33.87 -20.36 1.11
CA GLY A 458 33.63 -21.45 2.08
C GLY A 458 32.15 -21.84 2.22
N ILE A 459 31.86 -22.75 3.16
CA ILE A 459 30.50 -23.19 3.51
C ILE A 459 30.06 -22.48 4.78
N ILE A 460 28.85 -21.91 4.76
CA ILE A 460 28.18 -21.29 5.91
C ILE A 460 27.18 -22.31 6.47
N ASN A 461 27.24 -22.56 7.77
CA ASN A 461 26.41 -23.59 8.43
C ASN A 461 24.99 -23.08 8.73
N PRO A 462 24.02 -23.96 9.01
CA PRO A 462 22.61 -23.59 9.16
C PRO A 462 22.34 -22.60 10.30
#